data_AF-A0A173RDN3-F1
#
_entry.id   AF-A0A173RDN3-F1
#
_cell.length_a   1.000
_cell.length_b   1.000
_cell.length_c   1.000
_cell.angle_alpha   90.00
_cell.angle_beta   90.00
_cell.angle_gamma   90.00
#
_symmetry.space_group_name_H-M   'P 1'
#
loop_
_entity.id
_entity.type
_entity.pdbx_description
1 polymer ?
#
loop_
_entity_poly.entity_id
_entity_poly.type
_entity_poly.pdbx_seq_one_letter_code
_entity_poly.pdbx_strand_id
1 'polypeptide(L)'
;MAICVNDFFRKKLKRRYGDKLQKYIDFAMNKVFKNKEKISYDFFSESLGILTDIDKNNEIADDKKAYVINRKMYISDWAMKQNKDVLMHIVIHEIIHILNPEYTEEKVIEETDKKFSKLRNLSEWKVFL
;
A
#
# COMPACT_ATOMS: atom_id res chain seq x y z
N MET A 1 -26.70 -4.60 -18.39
CA MET A 1 -25.57 -4.97 -17.52
C MET A 1 -24.74 -3.71 -17.29
N ALA A 2 -25.02 -2.98 -16.21
CA ALA A 2 -24.32 -1.73 -15.90
C ALA A 2 -22.93 -2.09 -15.39
N ILE A 3 -21.90 -1.89 -16.23
CA ILE A 3 -20.52 -1.89 -15.75
C ILE A 3 -20.39 -0.61 -14.93
N CYS A 4 -20.44 -0.75 -13.60
CA CYS A 4 -20.27 0.38 -12.72
C CYS A 4 -18.89 0.98 -13.00
N VAL A 5 -18.81 2.30 -13.20
CA VAL A 5 -17.59 3.02 -13.60
C VAL A 5 -16.38 2.62 -12.74
N ASN A 6 -16.62 2.33 -11.46
CA ASN A 6 -15.64 1.82 -10.50
C ASN A 6 -14.97 0.49 -10.91
N ASP A 7 -15.69 -0.44 -11.53
CA ASP A 7 -15.13 -1.75 -11.95
C ASP A 7 -14.17 -1.62 -13.12
N PHE A 8 -14.42 -0.67 -14.02
CA PHE A 8 -13.52 -0.39 -15.14
C PHE A 8 -12.20 0.20 -14.65
N PHE A 9 -12.26 1.18 -13.73
CA PHE A 9 -11.07 1.77 -13.12
C PHE A 9 -10.26 0.74 -12.33
N ARG A 10 -10.91 -0.06 -11.48
CA ARG A 10 -10.26 -1.15 -10.74
C ARG A 10 -9.54 -2.12 -11.65
N LYS A 11 -10.17 -2.57 -12.74
CA LYS A 11 -9.54 -3.44 -13.74
C LYS A 11 -8.33 -2.78 -14.40
N LYS A 12 -8.42 -1.50 -14.75
CA LYS A 12 -7.31 -0.74 -15.34
C LYS A 12 -6.13 -0.62 -14.37
N LEU A 13 -6.38 -0.27 -13.11
CA LEU A 13 -5.35 -0.17 -12.08
C LEU A 13 -4.71 -1.53 -11.79
N LYS A 14 -5.53 -2.59 -11.69
CA LYS A 14 -5.02 -3.96 -11.52
C LYS A 14 -4.11 -4.40 -12.65
N ARG A 15 -4.45 -4.09 -13.90
CA ARG A 15 -3.57 -4.33 -15.06
C ARG A 15 -2.28 -3.51 -15.01
N ARG A 16 -2.34 -2.28 -14.50
CA ARG A 16 -1.18 -1.36 -14.47
C ARG A 16 -0.22 -1.64 -13.32
N TYR A 17 -0.75 -2.01 -12.15
CA TYR A 17 0.00 -2.02 -10.89
C TYR A 17 -0.06 -3.33 -10.13
N GLY A 18 -0.89 -4.30 -10.55
CA GLY A 18 -1.07 -5.57 -9.84
C GLY A 18 0.26 -6.27 -9.55
N ASP A 19 1.07 -6.48 -10.59
CA ASP A 19 2.37 -7.15 -10.45
C ASP A 19 3.35 -6.34 -9.60
N LYS A 20 3.34 -5.00 -9.73
CA LYS A 20 4.18 -4.13 -8.90
C LYS A 20 3.79 -4.30 -7.44
N LEU A 21 2.52 -4.11 -7.09
CA LEU A 21 2.05 -4.22 -5.71
C LEU A 21 2.29 -5.62 -5.13
N GLN A 22 2.04 -6.67 -5.91
CA GLN A 22 2.30 -8.05 -5.49
C GLN A 22 3.78 -8.23 -5.08
N LYS A 23 4.73 -7.71 -5.87
CA LYS A 23 6.16 -7.78 -5.52
C LYS A 23 6.46 -7.08 -4.20
N TYR A 24 5.85 -5.92 -3.92
CA TYR A 24 6.03 -5.23 -2.64
C TYR A 24 5.47 -6.03 -1.48
N ILE A 25 4.24 -6.54 -1.62
CA ILE A 25 3.58 -7.37 -0.60
C ILE A 25 4.41 -8.63 -0.33
N ASP A 26 4.83 -9.35 -1.38
CA ASP A 26 5.63 -10.56 -1.24
C ASP A 26 6.98 -10.27 -0.59
N PHE A 27 7.64 -9.17 -0.97
CA PHE A 27 8.89 -8.77 -0.35
C PHE A 27 8.70 -8.45 1.13
N ALA A 28 7.70 -7.63 1.47
CA ALA A 28 7.39 -7.28 2.85
C ALA A 28 7.08 -8.54 3.67
N MET A 29 6.16 -9.39 3.20
CA MET A 29 5.76 -10.61 3.89
C MET A 29 6.93 -11.55 4.11
N ASN A 30 7.77 -11.79 3.09
CA ASN A 30 8.88 -12.73 3.20
C ASN A 30 10.08 -12.18 3.99
N LYS A 31 10.46 -10.91 3.79
CA LYS A 31 11.70 -10.33 4.34
C LYS A 31 11.48 -9.55 5.62
N VAL A 32 10.36 -8.84 5.74
CA VAL A 32 10.07 -7.97 6.89
C VAL A 32 9.26 -8.71 7.95
N PHE A 33 8.16 -9.33 7.56
CA PHE A 33 7.26 -10.02 8.49
C PHE A 33 7.62 -11.48 8.71
N LYS A 34 8.36 -12.09 7.78
CA LYS A 34 8.66 -13.54 7.76
C LYS A 34 7.39 -14.38 7.90
N ASN A 35 6.30 -13.93 7.26
CA ASN A 35 4.99 -14.54 7.28
C ASN A 35 4.63 -15.03 5.86
N LYS A 36 3.95 -16.18 5.77
CA LYS A 36 3.53 -16.83 4.51
C LYS A 36 2.05 -16.61 4.17
N GLU A 37 1.33 -15.86 4.99
CA GLU A 37 -0.05 -15.47 4.72
C GLU A 37 -0.15 -14.69 3.41
N LYS A 38 -1.22 -14.96 2.67
CA LYS A 38 -1.51 -14.23 1.44
C LYS A 38 -2.35 -13.01 1.77
N ILE A 39 -1.82 -11.83 1.45
CA ILE A 39 -2.57 -10.58 1.60
C ILE A 39 -3.43 -10.37 0.35
N SER A 40 -4.74 -10.31 0.55
CA SER A 40 -5.67 -9.89 -0.49
C SER A 40 -5.61 -8.37 -0.64
N TYR A 41 -5.65 -7.87 -1.87
CA TYR A 41 -5.69 -6.44 -2.14
C TYR A 41 -6.66 -6.05 -3.25
N ASP A 42 -7.06 -4.78 -3.27
CA ASP A 42 -7.70 -4.11 -4.40
C ASP A 42 -7.13 -2.71 -4.61
N PHE A 43 -7.54 -2.11 -5.71
CA PHE A 43 -7.21 -0.72 -6.02
C PHE A 43 -8.44 0.17 -5.91
N PHE A 44 -8.19 1.46 -5.69
CA PHE A 44 -9.19 2.49 -5.91
C PHE A 44 -8.56 3.71 -6.57
N SER A 45 -9.40 4.44 -7.29
CA SER A 45 -9.06 5.72 -7.90
C SER A 45 -9.77 6.79 -7.09
N GLU A 46 -9.04 7.66 -6.39
CA GLU A 46 -9.59 8.96 -6.05
C GLU A 46 -9.59 9.83 -7.31
N SER A 47 -10.57 9.59 -8.17
CA SER A 47 -11.01 10.57 -9.16
C SER A 47 -12.42 10.98 -8.80
N LEU A 48 -12.58 11.61 -7.63
CA LEU A 48 -13.74 12.42 -7.26
C LEU A 48 -13.25 13.64 -6.48
N GLY A 49 -12.78 14.62 -7.24
CA GLY A 49 -12.13 15.82 -6.75
C GLY A 49 -10.83 16.01 -7.52
N ILE A 50 -10.68 17.16 -8.16
CA ILE A 50 -9.51 17.55 -8.92
C ILE A 50 -8.28 17.40 -8.01
N LEU A 51 -7.37 16.47 -8.33
CA LEU A 51 -6.00 16.57 -7.84
C LEU A 51 -5.46 17.85 -8.43
N THR A 52 -5.43 18.90 -7.62
CA THR A 52 -4.77 20.16 -7.98
C THR A 52 -3.27 19.91 -8.05
N ASP A 53 -2.52 20.74 -8.76
CA ASP A 53 -1.06 20.61 -8.83
C ASP A 53 -0.37 20.73 -7.44
N ILE A 54 -1.12 21.09 -6.39
CA ILE A 54 -0.72 21.09 -4.99
C ILE A 54 -0.64 19.66 -4.42
N ASP A 55 -1.55 18.76 -4.83
CA ASP A 55 -1.62 17.36 -4.38
C ASP A 55 -0.52 16.47 -4.99
N LYS A 56 0.14 16.97 -6.04
CA LYS A 56 1.35 16.35 -6.59
C LYS A 56 2.55 16.50 -5.66
N ASN A 57 2.51 17.46 -4.72
CA ASN A 57 3.65 17.84 -3.92
C ASN A 57 3.50 17.72 -2.40
N ASN A 58 2.33 17.61 -1.76
CA ASN A 58 2.25 17.36 -0.30
C ASN A 58 0.89 16.80 0.20
N GLU A 59 0.98 15.89 1.17
CA GLU A 59 -0.03 15.45 2.14
C GLU A 59 -1.48 15.22 1.66
N ILE A 60 -1.72 14.07 1.01
CA ILE A 60 -3.05 13.46 1.09
C ILE A 60 -3.25 12.81 2.47
N ALA A 61 -4.47 12.82 2.98
CA ALA A 61 -4.82 12.15 4.25
C ALA A 61 -4.49 10.63 4.18
N ASP A 62 -4.11 10.04 5.31
CA ASP A 62 -3.61 8.65 5.35
C ASP A 62 -4.63 7.63 4.82
N ASP A 63 -5.90 7.83 5.16
CA ASP A 63 -7.05 7.02 4.68
C ASP A 63 -7.27 7.11 3.16
N LYS A 64 -6.67 8.11 2.50
CA LYS A 64 -6.68 8.28 1.04
C LYS A 64 -5.47 7.65 0.35
N LYS A 65 -4.44 7.28 1.11
CA LYS A 65 -3.25 6.57 0.59
C LYS A 65 -3.57 5.09 0.42
N ALA A 66 -3.99 4.48 1.53
CA ALA A 66 -4.40 3.09 1.60
C ALA A 66 -5.27 2.88 2.84
N TYR A 67 -5.98 1.76 2.91
CA TYR A 67 -6.71 1.34 4.10
C TYR A 67 -6.97 -0.16 4.06
N VAL A 68 -7.37 -0.73 5.20
CA VAL A 68 -7.74 -2.14 5.33
C VAL A 68 -9.20 -2.29 5.74
N ILE A 69 -9.96 -3.09 4.98
CA ILE A 69 -11.31 -3.51 5.35
C ILE A 69 -11.39 -5.03 5.19
N ASN A 70 -11.90 -5.73 6.20
CA ASN A 70 -12.08 -7.19 6.19
C ASN A 70 -10.79 -7.95 5.80
N ARG A 71 -9.65 -7.55 6.38
CA ARG A 71 -8.30 -8.10 6.08
C ARG A 71 -7.88 -7.99 4.61
N LYS A 72 -8.52 -7.11 3.84
CA LYS A 72 -8.15 -6.79 2.46
C LYS A 72 -7.59 -5.38 2.41
N MET A 73 -6.40 -5.25 1.85
CA MET A 73 -5.74 -3.96 1.61
C MET A 73 -6.38 -3.28 0.39
N TYR A 74 -6.66 -1.99 0.50
CA TYR A 74 -7.07 -1.15 -0.61
C TYR A 74 -6.02 -0.06 -0.78
N ILE A 75 -5.48 0.09 -1.98
CA ILE A 75 -4.42 1.06 -2.25
C ILE A 75 -4.78 1.99 -3.42
N SER A 76 -4.43 3.27 -3.28
CA SER A 76 -4.77 4.28 -4.28
C SER A 76 -3.79 4.32 -5.46
N ASP A 77 -4.24 4.85 -6.60
CA ASP A 77 -3.35 5.17 -7.74
C ASP A 77 -2.24 6.16 -7.35
N TRP A 78 -2.50 7.08 -6.41
CA TRP A 78 -1.49 8.00 -5.91
C TRP A 78 -0.37 7.26 -5.18
N ALA A 79 -0.70 6.33 -4.28
CA ALA A 79 0.29 5.54 -3.54
C ALA A 79 1.16 4.72 -4.50
N MET A 80 0.56 4.12 -5.53
CA MET A 80 1.29 3.32 -6.53
C MET A 80 2.28 4.14 -7.39
N LYS A 81 2.09 5.47 -7.50
CA LYS A 81 2.98 6.39 -8.22
C LYS A 81 4.13 6.90 -7.36
N GLN A 82 4.10 6.70 -6.04
CA GLN A 82 5.16 7.14 -5.15
C GLN A 82 6.47 6.40 -5.41
N ASN A 83 7.56 6.98 -4.89
CA ASN A 83 8.86 6.35 -4.92
C ASN A 83 8.87 5.04 -4.11
N LYS A 84 9.94 4.27 -4.29
CA LYS A 84 10.04 2.92 -3.75
C LYS A 84 9.91 2.88 -2.21
N ASP A 85 10.51 3.83 -1.52
CA ASP A 85 10.54 3.89 -0.07
C ASP A 85 9.15 4.25 0.50
N VAL A 86 8.51 5.27 -0.07
CA VAL A 86 7.17 5.71 0.36
C VAL A 86 6.14 4.61 0.14
N LEU A 87 6.13 3.97 -1.03
CA LEU A 87 5.19 2.88 -1.31
C LEU A 87 5.41 1.67 -0.36
N MET A 88 6.66 1.32 -0.05
CA MET A 88 6.92 0.22 0.88
C MET A 88 6.54 0.56 2.32
N HIS A 89 6.74 1.80 2.76
CA HIS A 89 6.28 2.26 4.06
C HIS A 89 4.76 2.10 4.21
N ILE A 90 3.99 2.55 3.20
CA ILE A 90 2.53 2.36 3.13
C ILE A 90 2.17 0.87 3.15
N VAL A 91 2.83 0.03 2.34
CA VAL A 91 2.53 -1.41 2.30
C VAL A 91 2.79 -2.08 3.64
N ILE A 92 3.88 -1.76 4.33
CA ILE A 92 4.18 -2.30 5.67
C ILE A 92 3.11 -1.88 6.67
N HIS A 93 2.71 -0.61 6.64
CA HIS A 93 1.68 -0.05 7.53
C HIS A 93 0.38 -0.85 7.43
N GLU A 94 -0.15 -1.01 6.22
CA GLU A 94 -1.39 -1.75 5.99
C GLU A 94 -1.25 -3.25 6.30
N ILE A 95 -0.09 -3.86 6.08
CA ILE A 95 0.13 -5.26 6.48
C ILE A 95 0.07 -5.40 8.01
N ILE A 96 0.57 -4.43 8.77
CA ILE A 96 0.48 -4.47 10.24
C ILE A 96 -0.98 -4.45 10.68
N HIS A 97 -1.82 -3.57 10.10
CA HIS A 97 -3.27 -3.55 10.35
C HIS A 97 -3.93 -4.91 10.07
N ILE A 98 -3.52 -5.60 9.00
CA ILE A 98 -4.07 -6.92 8.66
C ILE A 98 -3.65 -7.98 9.68
N LEU A 99 -2.38 -8.01 10.05
CA LEU A 99 -1.80 -9.05 10.90
C LEU A 99 -2.10 -8.83 12.39
N ASN A 100 -2.32 -7.58 12.81
CA ASN A 100 -2.51 -7.20 14.22
C ASN A 100 -3.71 -6.23 14.31
N PRO A 101 -4.93 -6.70 14.04
CA PRO A 101 -6.13 -5.86 14.03
C PRO A 101 -6.46 -5.22 15.40
N GLU A 102 -5.83 -5.71 16.48
CA GLU A 102 -5.95 -5.18 17.83
C GLU A 102 -5.02 -3.98 18.12
N TYR A 103 -4.09 -3.66 17.22
CA TYR A 103 -3.17 -2.54 17.42
C TYR A 103 -3.88 -1.20 17.25
N THR A 104 -3.55 -0.25 18.12
CA THR A 104 -3.92 1.15 17.94
C THR A 104 -3.11 1.77 16.81
N GLU A 105 -3.63 2.86 16.22
CA GLU A 105 -2.94 3.58 15.14
C GLU A 105 -1.51 4.00 15.52
N GLU A 106 -1.32 4.54 16.73
CA GLU A 106 -0.01 4.91 17.25
C GLU A 106 0.96 3.71 17.27
N LYS A 107 0.46 2.53 17.65
CA LYS A 107 1.27 1.31 17.68
C LYS A 107 1.60 0.81 16.27
N VAL A 108 0.68 0.96 15.33
CA VAL A 108 0.91 0.64 13.92
C VAL A 108 1.99 1.54 13.34
N ILE A 109 1.95 2.84 13.60
CA ILE A 109 2.97 3.80 13.15
C ILE A 109 4.35 3.43 13.73
N GLU A 110 4.44 3.19 15.03
CA GLU A 110 5.68 2.81 15.70
C GLU A 110 6.30 1.54 15.08
N GLU A 111 5.49 0.48 14.90
CA GLU A 111 5.97 -0.78 14.33
C GLU A 111 6.28 -0.66 12.83
N THR A 112 5.58 0.23 12.10
CA THR A 112 5.87 0.54 10.69
C THR A 112 7.26 1.13 10.57
N ASP A 113 7.56 2.19 11.33
CA ASP A 113 8.85 2.88 11.27
C ASP A 113 10.00 1.97 11.67
N LYS A 114 9.80 1.17 12.72
CA LYS A 114 10.76 0.17 13.17
C LYS A 114 11.05 -0.89 12.12
N LYS A 115 10.01 -1.43 11.47
CA LYS A 115 10.17 -2.44 10.40
C LYS A 115 10.79 -1.84 9.15
N PHE A 116 10.36 -0.64 8.76
CA PHE A 116 10.89 0.07 7.60
C PHE A 116 12.36 0.44 7.78
N SER A 117 12.74 0.94 8.96
CA SER A 117 14.14 1.23 9.30
C SER A 117 15.03 0.00 9.19
N LYS A 118 14.56 -1.17 9.67
CA LYS A 118 15.26 -2.45 9.50
C LYS A 118 15.37 -2.86 8.03
N LEU A 119 14.30 -2.70 7.25
CA LEU A 119 14.27 -3.01 5.82
C LEU A 119 15.29 -2.17 5.04
N ARG A 120 15.46 -0.88 5.35
CA ARG A 120 16.43 -0.01 4.65
C ARG A 120 17.88 -0.50 4.74
N ASN A 121 18.19 -1.27 5.78
CA ASN A 121 19.52 -1.85 5.97
C ASN A 121 19.73 -3.17 5.20
N LEU A 122 18.68 -3.75 4.62
CA LEU A 122 18.78 -5.00 3.85
C LEU A 122 19.42 -4.76 2.49
N SER A 123 20.41 -5.59 2.14
CA SER A 123 21.05 -5.55 0.82
C SER A 123 20.04 -5.75 -0.31
N GLU A 124 19.05 -6.64 -0.10
CA GLU A 124 18.01 -6.93 -1.06
C GLU A 124 17.08 -5.73 -1.29
N TRP A 125 16.89 -4.86 -0.29
CA TRP A 125 16.09 -3.65 -0.46
C TRP A 125 16.79 -2.65 -1.38
N LYS A 126 18.11 -2.51 -1.27
CA LYS A 126 18.90 -1.58 -2.08
C LYS A 126 18.72 -1.86 -3.57
N VAL A 127 18.68 -3.14 -3.94
CA VAL A 127 18.47 -3.62 -5.32
C VAL A 127 17.02 -4.00 -5.64
N PHE A 128 16.09 -3.78 -4.70
CA PHE A 128 14.68 -4.07 -4.95
C PHE A 128 14.12 -3.12 -5.99
N LEU A 129 13.54 -3.71 -7.03
CA LEU A 129 13.01 -3.12 -8.26
C LEU A 129 14.07 -2.51 -9.18
#